data_AF-X1T175-F1
#
_entry.id   AF-X1T175-F1
#
_cell.length_a   1.000
_cell.length_b   1.000
_cell.length_c   1.000
_cell.angle_alpha   90.00
_cell.angle_beta   90.00
_cell.angle_gamma   90.00
#
_symmetry.space_group_name_H-M   'P 1'
#
loop_
_entity.id
_entity.type
_entity.pdbx_description
1 polymer ?
#
loop_
_entity_poly.entity_id
_entity_poly.type
_entity_poly.pdbx_seq_one_letter_code
_entity_poly.pdbx_strand_id
1 'polypeptide(L)' 'TPVLRDGVSCIVLVEHDMGVVMDIADRIIVLDFGRKIAEGTPEEIRPNPDVIAAYLGKER' A
#
# COMPACT_ATOMS: atom_id res chain seq x y z
N THR A 1 -14.80 -12.44 2.27
CA THR A 1 -15.68 -11.99 3.38
C THR A 1 -16.53 -10.82 2.89
N PRO A 2 -17.81 -10.99 2.54
CA PRO A 2 -18.58 -9.97 1.82
C PRO A 2 -19.38 -9.01 2.73
N VAL A 3 -18.98 -8.82 3.99
CA VAL A 3 -19.79 -8.07 4.98
C VAL A 3 -19.62 -6.54 4.88
N LEU A 4 -18.63 -6.05 4.13
CA LEU A 4 -18.32 -4.61 4.07
C LEU A 4 -19.03 -3.82 2.97
N ARG A 5 -19.92 -4.45 2.16
CA ARG A 5 -20.41 -3.85 0.90
C ARG A 5 -21.79 -3.17 0.94
N ASP A 6 -22.53 -3.20 2.04
CA ASP A 6 -23.81 -2.47 2.11
C ASP A 6 -23.57 -0.99 2.45
N GLY A 7 -23.49 -0.16 1.40
CA GLY A 7 -23.48 1.30 1.50
C GLY A 7 -22.10 1.96 1.70
N VAL A 8 -21.01 1.20 1.71
CA VAL A 8 -19.65 1.74 1.81
C VAL A 8 -19.11 2.07 0.43
N SER A 9 -18.82 3.36 0.20
CA SER A 9 -18.30 3.87 -1.08
C SER A 9 -16.78 3.94 -1.16
N CYS A 10 -16.09 3.92 -0.01
CA CYS A 10 -14.63 3.99 0.07
C CYS A 10 -14.14 3.34 1.37
N ILE A 11 -13.04 2.59 1.26
CA ILE A 11 -12.33 2.00 2.40
C ILE A 11 -10.89 2.51 2.37
N VAL A 12 -10.42 3.02 3.50
CA VAL A 12 -9.00 3.32 3.71
C VAL A 12 -8.45 2.27 4.65
N LEU A 13 -7.43 1.55 4.21
CA LEU A 13 -6.75 0.53 4.99
C LEU A 13 -5.28 0.92 5.18
N VAL A 14 -4.77 0.68 6.37
CA VAL A 14 -3.34 0.78 6.68
C VAL A 14 -2.85 -0.62 6.98
N GLU A 15 -1.95 -1.13 6.14
CA GLU A 15 -1.41 -2.47 6.27
C GLU A 15 0.08 -2.52 5.98
N HIS A 16 0.71 -3.57 6.48
CA HIS A 16 2.14 -3.84 6.34
C HIS A 16 2.44 -5.06 5.45
N ASP A 17 1.45 -5.94 5.25
CA ASP A 17 1.56 -7.06 4.32
C ASP A 17 1.37 -6.56 2.87
N MET A 18 2.45 -6.58 2.09
CA MET A 18 2.43 -6.10 0.71
C MET A 18 1.70 -7.06 -0.24
N GLY A 19 1.58 -8.35 0.08
CA GLY A 19 0.73 -9.24 -0.70
C GLY A 19 -0.74 -8.85 -0.59
N VAL A 20 -1.20 -8.57 0.63
CA VAL A 20 -2.58 -8.14 0.89
C VAL A 20 -2.87 -6.79 0.24
N VAL A 21 -2.02 -5.78 0.47
CA VAL A 21 -2.22 -4.42 -0.08
C VAL A 21 -2.33 -4.44 -1.60
N MET A 22 -1.48 -5.24 -2.28
CA MET A 22 -1.47 -5.29 -3.74
C MET A 22 -2.67 -6.02 -4.33
N ASP A 23 -3.31 -6.94 -3.59
CA ASP A 23 -4.48 -7.71 -4.06
C ASP A 23 -5.80 -6.93 -3.92
N ILE A 24 -5.90 -6.05 -2.91
CA ILE A 24 -7.18 -5.44 -2.53
C ILE A 24 -7.29 -3.94 -2.83
N ALA A 25 -6.17 -3.23 -3.01
CA ALA A 25 -6.19 -1.78 -3.13
C ALA A 25 -6.30 -1.32 -4.59
N ASP A 26 -7.24 -0.43 -4.86
CA ASP A 26 -7.31 0.28 -6.15
C ASP A 26 -6.21 1.34 -6.29
N ARG A 27 -5.78 1.93 -5.15
CA ARG A 27 -4.74 2.96 -5.05
C ARG A 27 -3.96 2.79 -3.76
N ILE A 28 -2.66 3.02 -3.82
CA ILE A 28 -1.75 2.87 -2.70
C ILE A 28 -1.00 4.19 -2.48
N ILE A 29 -0.84 4.57 -1.21
CA ILE A 29 0.05 5.64 -0.77
C ILE A 29 1.07 5.02 0.16
N VAL A 30 2.36 5.21 -0.13
CA VAL A 30 3.45 4.69 0.71
C VAL A 30 4.06 5.83 1.51
N LEU A 31 4.15 5.62 2.82
CA LEU A 31 4.75 6.56 3.77
C LEU A 31 6.02 5.93 4.37
N ASP A 32 7.13 6.65 4.33
CA ASP A 32 8.35 6.32 5.05
C ASP A 32 8.72 7.47 6.00
N PHE A 33 8.87 7.15 7.30
CA PHE A 33 9.08 8.13 8.38
C PHE A 33 8.19 9.38 8.30
N GLY A 34 6.90 9.19 8.01
CA GLY A 34 5.90 10.26 7.90
C GLY A 34 5.98 11.10 6.63
N ARG A 35 6.80 10.71 5.65
CA ARG A 35 6.91 11.35 4.33
C ARG A 35 6.32 10.44 3.27
N LYS A 36 5.52 11.01 2.36
CA LYS A 36 5.02 10.29 1.19
C LYS A 36 6.16 10.06 0.22
N ILE A 37 6.44 8.79 -0.08
CA ILE A 37 7.50 8.39 -1.01
C ILE A 37 6.94 7.90 -2.35
N ALA A 38 5.72 7.38 -2.37
CA ALA A 38 5.06 6.93 -3.60
C ALA A 38 3.53 7.00 -3.51
N GLU A 39 2.87 7.13 -4.65
CA GLU A 39 1.41 7.07 -4.81
C GLU A 39 1.08 6.55 -6.22
N GLY A 40 0.17 5.58 -6.33
CA GLY A 40 -0.18 4.99 -7.62
C GLY A 40 -1.02 3.71 -7.49
N THR A 41 -1.19 2.98 -8.60
CA THR A 41 -1.78 1.63 -8.61
C THR A 41 -0.81 0.58 -8.06
N PRO A 42 -1.26 -0.62 -7.70
CA PRO A 42 -0.38 -1.72 -7.31
C PRO A 42 0.76 -1.99 -8.31
N GLU A 43 0.49 -1.93 -9.61
CA GLU A 43 1.47 -2.16 -10.67
C GLU A 43 2.53 -1.07 -10.75
N GLU A 44 2.17 0.18 -10.43
CA GLU A 44 3.08 1.32 -10.40
C GLU A 44 3.93 1.35 -9.12
N ILE A 45 3.35 0.94 -7.99
CA ILE A 45 4.02 0.93 -6.69
C ILE A 45 5.01 -0.23 -6.57
N ARG A 46 4.65 -1.42 -7.04
CA ARG A 46 5.46 -2.63 -6.86
C ARG A 46 6.92 -2.51 -7.35
N PRO A 47 7.22 -1.94 -8.54
CA PRO A 47 8.59 -1.78 -9.01
C PRO A 47 9.30 -0.54 -8.45
N ASN A 48 8.65 0.27 -7.60
CA ASN A 48 9.21 1.54 -7.14
C ASN A 48 10.41 1.27 -6.18
N PRO A 49 11.62 1.78 -6.53
CA PRO A 49 12.83 1.49 -5.76
C PRO A 49 12.79 2.06 -4.33
N ASP A 50 12.15 3.21 -4.10
CA ASP A 50 12.04 3.81 -2.78
C ASP A 50 11.10 2.98 -1.88
N VAL A 51 10.04 2.41 -2.47
CA VAL A 51 9.11 1.52 -1.77
C VAL A 51 9.80 0.21 -1.38
N ILE A 52 10.57 -0.38 -2.31
CA ILE A 52 11.36 -1.59 -2.05
C ILE A 52 12.38 -1.34 -0.93
N ALA A 53 13.09 -0.20 -0.97
CA ALA A 53 14.06 0.17 0.05
C ALA A 53 13.41 0.40 1.42
N ALA A 54 12.24 1.05 1.47
CA ALA A 54 11.48 1.26 2.70
C ALA A 54 10.98 -0.07 3.30
N TYR A 55 10.58 -1.04 2.46
CA TYR A 55 10.08 -2.34 2.92
C TYR A 55 11.18 -3.28 3.43
N LEU A 56 12.31 -3.37 2.72
CA LEU A 56 13.43 -4.24 3.13
C LEU A 56 14.17 -3.70 4.36
N GLY A 57 13.99 -2.41 4.66
CA GLY A 57 14.78 -1.71 5.66
C GLY A 57 16.24 -1.55 5.24
N LYS A 58 16.98 -0.69 5.94
CA LYS A 58 18.43 -0.78 5.93
C LYS A 58 18.81 -1.93 6.85
N GLU A 59 19.38 -3.01 6.30
CA GLU A 59 20.16 -3.94 7.12
C GLU A 59 21.10 -3.10 7.99
N ARG A 60 20.98 -3.28 9.30
CA ARG A 60 21.78 -2.56 10.28
C ARG A 60 23.01 -3.38 10.62
#